data_AF-A0A9P5IHM3-F1
#
_entry.id   AF-A0A9P5IHM3-F1
#
_cell.length_a   1.000
_cell.length_b   1.000
_cell.length_c   1.000
_cell.angle_alpha   90.00
_cell.angle_beta   90.00
_cell.angle_gamma   90.00
#
_symmetry.space_group_name_H-M   'P 1'
#
loop_
_entity.id
_entity.type
_entity.pdbx_description
1 polymer ?
#
loop_
_entity_poly.entity_id
_entity_poly.type
_entity_poly.pdbx_seq_one_letter_code
_entity_poly.pdbx_strand_id
1 'polypeptide(L)'
;MKFIYFGFLLAATTAYACGDNAYRCKNPDKSVDEMWQVTHKICNNLQEDDCYCSHWAEYYCDPYGGNIGKFKQQCEDEGENWYWSEC
;
A
#
# COMPACT_ATOMS: atom_id res chain seq x y z
N MET A 1 -24.72 25.50 -23.52
CA MET A 1 -23.98 24.25 -23.84
C MET A 1 -23.67 23.53 -22.54
N LYS A 2 -23.78 22.20 -22.55
CA LYS A 2 -23.94 21.33 -21.38
C LYS A 2 -22.57 21.07 -20.74
N PHE A 3 -22.39 21.46 -19.48
CA PHE A 3 -21.21 21.15 -18.67
C PHE A 3 -21.17 19.65 -18.39
N ILE A 4 -20.21 18.95 -18.98
CA ILE A 4 -19.91 17.56 -18.63
C ILE A 4 -19.01 17.63 -17.40
N TYR A 5 -19.62 17.47 -16.22
CA TYR A 5 -18.90 17.16 -15.00
C TYR A 5 -18.33 15.75 -15.13
N PHE A 6 -17.03 15.65 -15.39
CA PHE A 6 -16.29 14.41 -15.25
C PHE A 6 -16.20 14.12 -13.75
N GLY A 7 -17.10 13.24 -13.27
CA GLY A 7 -17.11 12.76 -11.90
C GLY A 7 -15.81 12.01 -11.61
N PHE A 8 -14.92 12.63 -10.85
CA PHE A 8 -13.89 11.91 -10.11
C PHE A 8 -14.63 11.01 -9.10
N LEU A 9 -14.82 9.75 -9.45
CA LEU A 9 -15.14 8.71 -8.48
C LEU A 9 -13.91 8.56 -7.59
N LEU A 10 -13.85 9.35 -6.51
CA LEU A 10 -12.97 9.09 -5.39
C LEU A 10 -13.39 7.73 -4.83
N ALA A 11 -12.74 6.66 -5.27
CA ALA A 11 -12.75 5.40 -4.56
C ALA A 11 -12.09 5.69 -3.21
N ALA A 12 -12.91 6.08 -2.23
CA ALA A 12 -12.50 6.13 -0.84
C ALA A 12 -12.24 4.69 -0.44
N THR A 13 -10.98 4.26 -0.50
CA THR A 13 -10.57 3.02 0.14
C THR A 13 -10.89 3.20 1.62
N THR A 14 -11.89 2.47 2.10
CA THR A 14 -12.26 2.48 3.51
C THR A 14 -11.13 1.79 4.25
N ALA A 15 -10.09 2.53 4.61
CA ALA A 15 -9.00 1.97 5.38
C ALA A 15 -9.53 1.56 6.76
N TYR A 16 -9.56 0.26 6.98
CA TYR A 16 -9.86 -0.35 8.26
C TYR A 16 -8.58 -0.47 9.08
N ALA A 17 -8.69 -0.75 10.38
CA ALA A 17 -7.51 -0.99 11.20
C ALA A 17 -6.80 -2.27 10.72
N CYS A 18 -5.50 -2.21 10.48
CA CYS A 18 -4.72 -3.37 10.07
C CYS A 18 -4.84 -4.51 11.09
N GLY A 19 -5.02 -5.73 10.57
CA GLY A 19 -4.89 -6.96 11.35
C GLY A 19 -3.45 -7.46 11.39
N ASP A 20 -3.30 -8.71 11.83
CA ASP A 20 -2.03 -9.42 11.70
C ASP A 20 -1.75 -9.67 10.20
N ASN A 21 -0.50 -9.44 9.76
CA ASN A 21 -0.02 -9.56 8.37
C ASN A 21 -0.27 -8.36 7.43
N ALA A 22 -0.25 -7.13 7.96
CA ALA A 22 -0.18 -5.94 7.15
C ALA A 22 1.26 -5.49 6.89
N TYR A 23 1.58 -5.08 5.66
CA TYR A 23 2.95 -4.78 5.21
C TYR A 23 3.08 -3.43 4.50
N ARG A 24 4.21 -2.76 4.72
CA ARG A 24 4.57 -1.51 4.04
C ARG A 24 5.98 -1.58 3.48
N CYS A 25 6.15 -1.09 2.25
CA CYS A 25 7.47 -0.89 1.68
C CYS A 25 8.15 0.32 2.28
N LYS A 26 9.41 0.15 2.66
CA LYS A 26 10.25 1.13 3.33
C LYS A 26 11.57 1.27 2.59
N ASN A 27 12.09 2.49 2.57
CA ASN A 27 13.41 2.81 2.06
C ASN A 27 13.91 4.10 2.75
N PRO A 28 15.08 4.07 3.41
CA PRO A 28 15.60 5.22 4.16
C PRO A 28 15.95 6.43 3.28
N ASP A 29 16.13 6.22 1.97
CA ASP A 29 16.50 7.25 1.00
C ASP A 29 15.27 7.89 0.33
N LYS A 30 14.06 7.47 0.72
CA LYS A 30 12.79 7.87 0.08
C LYS A 30 11.87 8.61 1.04
N SER A 31 11.04 9.48 0.46
CA SER A 31 9.98 10.15 1.20
C SER A 31 8.89 9.16 1.64
N VAL A 32 8.13 9.54 2.68
CA VAL A 32 6.97 8.77 3.16
C VAL A 32 5.94 8.56 2.05
N ASP A 33 5.76 9.56 1.18
CA ASP A 33 4.83 9.51 0.05
C ASP A 33 5.30 8.54 -1.04
N GLU A 34 6.60 8.52 -1.38
CA GLU A 34 7.15 7.53 -2.33
C GLU A 34 7.01 6.10 -1.79
N MET A 35 7.33 5.89 -0.51
CA MET A 35 7.14 4.59 0.15
C MET A 35 5.68 4.14 0.12
N TRP A 36 4.74 5.08 0.31
CA TRP A 36 3.31 4.81 0.19
C TRP A 36 2.90 4.47 -1.25
N GLN A 37 3.33 5.23 -2.24
CA GLN A 37 2.99 4.99 -3.64
C GLN A 37 3.43 3.60 -4.11
N VAL A 38 4.62 3.15 -3.71
CA VAL A 38 5.11 1.80 -3.99
C VAL A 38 4.24 0.76 -3.29
N THR A 39 4.01 0.91 -1.99
CA THR A 39 3.15 0.02 -1.20
C THR A 39 1.77 -0.14 -1.84
N HIS A 40 1.10 0.98 -2.12
CA HIS A 40 -0.25 1.02 -2.67
C HIS A 40 -0.32 0.45 -4.09
N LYS A 41 0.69 0.72 -4.92
CA LYS A 41 0.79 0.14 -6.27
C LYS A 41 0.88 -1.39 -6.23
N ILE A 42 1.74 -1.93 -5.37
CA ILE A 42 1.88 -3.40 -5.21
C ILE A 42 0.57 -3.98 -4.68
N CYS A 43 -0.03 -3.35 -3.67
CA CYS A 43 -1.30 -3.79 -3.08
C CYS A 43 -2.43 -3.87 -4.12
N ASN A 44 -2.62 -2.80 -4.89
CA ASN A 44 -3.61 -2.76 -5.97
C ASN A 44 -3.36 -3.82 -7.06
N ASN A 45 -2.09 -4.05 -7.44
CA ASN A 45 -1.74 -5.06 -8.44
C ASN A 45 -2.06 -6.49 -7.96
N LEU A 46 -1.98 -6.73 -6.65
CA LEU A 46 -2.35 -8.00 -6.02
C LEU A 46 -3.86 -8.12 -5.76
N GLN A 47 -4.63 -7.06 -6.04
CA GLN A 47 -6.06 -6.94 -5.75
C GLN A 47 -6.37 -7.09 -4.25
N GLU A 48 -5.50 -6.54 -3.41
CA GLU A 48 -5.62 -6.51 -1.95
C GLU A 48 -6.04 -5.11 -1.48
N ASP A 49 -6.50 -5.03 -0.24
CA ASP A 49 -6.96 -3.78 0.35
C ASP A 49 -5.86 -3.09 1.17
N ASP A 50 -5.93 -1.75 1.23
CA ASP A 50 -5.14 -0.97 2.16
C ASP A 50 -5.79 -0.95 3.56
N CYS A 51 -4.97 -0.97 4.59
CA CYS A 51 -5.38 -0.82 5.99
C CYS A 51 -4.54 0.26 6.68
N TYR A 52 -5.04 0.78 7.79
CA TYR A 52 -4.34 1.77 8.61
C TYR A 52 -3.66 1.14 9.82
N CYS A 53 -2.35 1.34 9.91
CA CYS A 53 -1.52 0.88 11.01
C CYS A 53 -1.40 1.94 12.09
N SER A 54 -2.08 1.71 13.23
CA SER A 54 -2.09 2.68 14.33
C SER A 54 -0.74 2.85 15.04
N HIS A 55 0.10 1.80 15.10
CA HIS A 55 1.41 1.87 15.76
C HIS A 55 2.36 2.84 15.04
N TRP A 56 2.35 2.80 13.71
CA TRP A 56 3.21 3.64 12.85
C TRP A 56 2.51 4.89 12.30
N ALA A 57 1.19 5.03 12.54
CA ALA A 57 0.35 6.10 12.00
C ALA A 57 0.42 6.22 10.47
N GLU A 58 0.33 5.08 9.78
CA GLU A 58 0.64 4.94 8.36
C GLU A 58 -0.28 3.90 7.69
N TYR A 59 -0.54 4.04 6.39
CA TYR A 59 -1.23 3.02 5.60
C TYR A 59 -0.30 1.89 5.16
N TYR A 60 -0.80 0.66 5.22
CA TYR A 60 -0.13 -0.59 4.88
C TYR A 60 -1.03 -1.37 3.91
N CYS A 61 -0.47 -2.35 3.21
CA CYS A 61 -1.23 -3.34 2.45
C CYS A 61 -1.61 -4.51 3.37
N ASP A 62 -2.82 -5.06 3.27
CA ASP A 62 -3.26 -6.26 4.01
C ASP A 62 -3.39 -7.47 3.06
N PRO A 63 -2.27 -8.03 2.55
CA PRO A 63 -2.32 -9.14 1.61
C PRO A 63 -2.66 -10.46 2.31
N TYR A 64 -3.43 -11.31 1.64
CA TYR A 64 -3.84 -12.59 2.22
C TYR A 64 -3.17 -13.81 1.56
N GLY A 65 -2.88 -14.83 2.37
CA GLY A 65 -2.40 -16.13 1.90
C GLY A 65 -1.16 -16.03 1.01
N GLY A 66 -1.26 -16.53 -0.23
CA GLY A 66 -0.15 -16.54 -1.18
C GLY A 66 0.32 -15.15 -1.63
N ASN A 67 -0.48 -14.11 -1.42
CA ASN A 67 -0.11 -12.74 -1.81
C ASN A 67 0.84 -12.08 -0.80
N ILE A 68 0.93 -12.58 0.44
CA ILE A 68 1.92 -12.10 1.44
C ILE A 68 3.34 -12.22 0.89
N GLY A 69 3.70 -13.41 0.39
CA GLY A 69 5.03 -13.64 -0.19
C GLY A 69 5.28 -12.80 -1.44
N LYS A 70 4.25 -12.63 -2.28
CA LYS A 70 4.35 -11.81 -3.50
C LYS A 70 4.55 -10.33 -3.18
N PHE A 71 3.85 -9.80 -2.17
CA PHE A 71 4.01 -8.42 -1.73
C PHE A 71 5.46 -8.20 -1.27
N LYS A 72 5.95 -9.04 -0.34
CA LYS A 72 7.31 -8.97 0.20
C LYS A 72 8.36 -9.01 -0.90
N GLN A 73 8.22 -9.95 -1.84
CA GLN A 73 9.11 -10.08 -2.98
C GLN A 73 9.07 -8.84 -3.88
N GLN A 74 7.89 -8.38 -4.31
CA GLN A 74 7.78 -7.18 -5.17
C GLN A 74 8.34 -5.93 -4.49
N CYS A 75 8.25 -5.86 -3.16
CA CYS A 75 8.84 -4.78 -2.38
C CYS A 75 10.38 -4.77 -2.48
N GLU A 76 11.01 -5.93 -2.29
CA GLU A 76 12.47 -6.10 -2.40
C GLU A 76 12.96 -5.94 -3.86
N ASP A 77 12.13 -6.31 -4.84
CA ASP A 77 12.42 -6.17 -6.28
C ASP A 77 12.45 -4.70 -6.76
N GLU A 78 11.95 -3.72 -5.97
CA GLU A 78 12.09 -2.29 -6.27
C GLU A 78 13.56 -1.81 -6.22
N GLY A 79 14.45 -2.61 -5.61
CA GLY A 79 15.89 -2.46 -5.71
C GLY A 79 16.56 -1.99 -4.41
N GLU A 80 17.65 -1.23 -4.55
CA GLU A 80 18.53 -0.93 -3.43
C GLU A 80 17.81 -0.21 -2.27
N ASN A 81 18.07 -0.70 -1.05
CA ASN A 81 17.52 -0.21 0.22
C ASN A 81 16.00 -0.33 0.38
N TRP A 82 15.30 -0.99 -0.53
CA TRP A 82 13.89 -1.35 -0.32
C TRP A 82 13.77 -2.59 0.55
N TYR A 83 12.89 -2.52 1.54
CA TYR A 83 12.53 -3.62 2.42
C TYR A 83 11.07 -3.48 2.84
N TRP A 84 10.50 -4.53 3.41
CA TRP A 84 9.15 -4.49 3.98
C TRP A 84 9.20 -4.43 5.51
N SER A 85 8.26 -3.71 6.11
CA SER A 85 7.98 -3.73 7.53
C SER A 85 6.56 -4.21 7.79
N GLU A 86 6.36 -4.88 8.92
CA GLU A 86 5.03 -5.22 9.43
C GLU A 86 4.43 -4.01 10.16
N CYS A 87 3.11 -3.88 10.08
CA CYS A 87 2.36 -3.18 11.10
C CYS A 87 2.46 -3.97 12.41
#